data_AF-A0A945CPR6-F1
#
_entry.id   AF-A0A945CPR6-F1
#
_cell.length_a   1.000
_cell.length_b   1.000
_cell.length_c   1.000
_cell.angle_alpha   90.00
_cell.angle_beta   90.00
_cell.angle_gamma   90.00
#
_symmetry.space_group_name_H-M   'P 1'
#
loop_
_entity.id
_entity.type
_entity.pdbx_description
1 polymer ?
#
loop_
_entity_poly.entity_id
_entity_poly.type
_entity_poly.pdbx_seq_one_letter_code
_entity_poly.pdbx_strand_id
1 'polypeptide(L)'
;MNEAGGAFVERYTRADGTLDWRADWPGMDGSDDAYESFYTFPLFYALGGDERYCELARKHWEAVTWQWTEYGQIHREFDAYYDWMHHGESSLYFYFLGLSEPYVLRDRQRAARFAGFYTGEDPEAPNYDPQLRLIRSPINGSRGPRLEMTPEDWSTHRWVLSYPAFGIPFEDIPGVPGPAADWLDDAVFARILAAMNARMARGDVPLNLLATSLVTHAYLYTGEAKYRDWVLEYLDAWKGRAADNGGLLPDNVGPSGRIGECMDGKWWGGYYGWRWPHNGTVLMEAATVAGMNAMLLTGDPGHLDLARAQLDHLWDLRRETEGELCVPLRHTDAG
;
A
#
# COMPACT_ATOMS: atom_id res chain seq x y z
N MET A 1 -5.75 -7.99 -30.24
CA MET A 1 -5.47 -7.24 -28.99
C MET A 1 -5.85 -5.78 -29.12
N ASN A 2 -5.43 -5.08 -30.18
CA ASN A 2 -5.72 -3.65 -30.35
C ASN A 2 -7.20 -3.27 -30.21
N GLU A 3 -8.16 -4.10 -30.58
CA GLU A 3 -9.59 -3.73 -30.55
C GLU A 3 -10.25 -3.79 -29.15
N ALA A 4 -9.81 -4.69 -28.28
CA ALA A 4 -10.52 -5.01 -27.04
C ALA A 4 -10.61 -3.84 -26.05
N GLY A 5 -9.52 -3.09 -25.87
CA GLY A 5 -9.51 -1.92 -24.99
C GLY A 5 -10.40 -0.78 -25.51
N GLY A 6 -10.54 -0.63 -26.83
CA GLY A 6 -11.47 0.35 -27.41
C GLY A 6 -12.93 0.00 -27.07
N ALA A 7 -13.30 -1.27 -27.21
CA ALA A 7 -14.65 -1.74 -26.85
C ALA A 7 -14.91 -1.65 -25.33
N PHE A 8 -13.90 -1.86 -24.50
CA PHE A 8 -13.97 -1.64 -23.05
C PHE A 8 -14.25 -0.16 -22.74
N VAL A 9 -13.46 0.76 -23.30
CA VAL A 9 -13.64 2.21 -23.12
C VAL A 9 -15.02 2.67 -23.55
N GLU A 10 -15.49 2.26 -24.73
CA GLU A 10 -16.81 2.63 -25.25
C GLU A 10 -17.95 2.14 -24.34
N ARG A 11 -17.77 0.98 -23.70
CA ARG A 11 -18.79 0.37 -22.85
C ARG A 11 -18.87 0.97 -21.45
N TYR A 12 -17.73 1.34 -20.86
CA TYR A 12 -17.63 1.66 -19.43
C TYR A 12 -17.24 3.11 -19.13
N THR A 13 -17.03 3.94 -20.16
CA THR A 13 -16.66 5.35 -19.97
C THR A 13 -17.59 6.28 -20.75
N ARG A 14 -17.70 7.51 -20.27
CA ARG A 14 -18.38 8.60 -20.96
C ARG A 14 -17.45 9.24 -21.98
N ALA A 15 -18.01 10.11 -22.83
CA ALA A 15 -17.25 10.78 -23.89
C ALA A 15 -16.08 11.63 -23.36
N ASP A 16 -16.19 12.18 -22.15
CA ASP A 16 -15.12 12.92 -21.47
C ASP A 16 -14.02 12.04 -20.85
N GLY A 17 -14.23 10.71 -20.81
CA GLY A 17 -13.29 9.73 -20.26
C GLY A 17 -13.58 9.31 -18.82
N THR A 18 -14.57 9.92 -18.16
CA THR A 18 -15.00 9.51 -16.81
C THR A 18 -15.65 8.13 -16.86
N LEU A 19 -15.50 7.35 -15.78
CA LEU A 19 -16.13 6.04 -15.68
C LEU A 19 -17.65 6.21 -15.54
N ASP A 20 -18.41 5.34 -16.21
CA ASP A 20 -19.84 5.20 -15.96
C ASP A 20 -20.09 4.54 -14.60
N TRP A 21 -19.92 5.35 -13.56
CA TRP A 21 -19.92 4.97 -12.16
C TRP A 21 -21.07 5.64 -11.39
N ARG A 22 -21.11 5.40 -10.08
CA ARG A 22 -22.05 6.01 -9.14
C ARG A 22 -21.95 7.53 -9.14
N ALA A 23 -23.01 8.22 -8.72
CA ALA A 23 -23.02 9.68 -8.62
C ALA A 23 -22.34 10.21 -7.35
N ASP A 24 -22.14 9.34 -6.36
CA ASP A 24 -21.53 9.63 -5.05
C ASP A 24 -20.80 8.37 -4.57
N TRP A 25 -19.70 8.56 -3.82
CA TRP A 25 -18.86 7.47 -3.32
C TRP A 25 -18.28 7.78 -1.93
N PRO A 26 -18.63 6.99 -0.89
CA PRO A 26 -18.21 7.26 0.49
C PRO A 26 -16.86 6.62 0.83
N GLY A 27 -16.33 6.96 2.00
CA GLY A 27 -15.14 6.32 2.58
C GLY A 27 -13.83 6.78 1.92
N MET A 28 -12.76 6.04 2.19
CA MET A 28 -11.41 6.37 1.70
C MET A 28 -10.96 5.52 0.49
N ASP A 29 -11.75 4.52 0.15
CA ASP A 29 -11.44 3.42 -0.77
C ASP A 29 -11.89 3.69 -2.23
N GLY A 30 -11.42 2.88 -3.17
CA GLY A 30 -11.99 2.70 -4.50
C GLY A 30 -11.44 3.60 -5.61
N SER A 31 -10.48 4.49 -5.33
CA SER A 31 -9.74 5.23 -6.37
C SER A 31 -8.75 4.32 -7.11
N ASP A 32 -8.17 3.37 -6.42
CA ASP A 32 -7.30 2.31 -6.92
C ASP A 32 -7.96 1.48 -8.02
N ASP A 33 -9.13 0.89 -7.77
CA ASP A 33 -9.96 0.17 -8.76
C ASP A 33 -10.14 0.96 -10.07
N ALA A 34 -10.33 2.28 -9.95
CA ALA A 34 -10.56 3.16 -11.07
C ALA A 34 -9.29 3.38 -11.91
N TYR A 35 -8.14 3.56 -11.26
CA TYR A 35 -6.85 3.62 -11.95
C TYR A 35 -6.48 2.26 -12.55
N GLU A 36 -6.77 1.16 -11.85
CA GLU A 36 -6.49 -0.20 -12.29
C GLU A 36 -7.25 -0.59 -13.56
N SER A 37 -8.41 0.00 -13.77
CA SER A 37 -9.19 -0.22 -14.99
C SER A 37 -8.41 0.12 -16.28
N PHE A 38 -7.33 0.92 -16.20
CA PHE A 38 -6.58 1.40 -17.36
C PHE A 38 -5.06 1.25 -17.28
N TYR A 39 -4.48 0.74 -16.17
CA TYR A 39 -3.02 0.68 -15.98
C TYR A 39 -2.28 -0.11 -17.08
N THR A 40 -2.96 -1.07 -17.70
CA THR A 40 -2.38 -1.89 -18.77
C THR A 40 -2.27 -1.17 -20.11
N PHE A 41 -2.96 -0.05 -20.32
CA PHE A 41 -2.93 0.70 -21.58
C PHE A 41 -1.54 1.27 -21.91
N PRO A 42 -0.88 2.03 -21.01
CA PRO A 42 0.47 2.51 -21.29
C PRO A 42 1.49 1.38 -21.39
N LEU A 43 1.31 0.29 -20.63
CA LEU A 43 2.15 -0.90 -20.74
C LEU A 43 1.99 -1.57 -22.10
N PHE A 44 0.75 -1.74 -22.58
CA PHE A 44 0.48 -2.33 -23.88
C PHE A 44 1.10 -1.50 -25.01
N TYR A 45 0.98 -0.18 -24.95
CA TYR A 45 1.67 0.72 -25.87
C TYR A 45 3.20 0.55 -25.81
N ALA A 46 3.79 0.53 -24.61
CA ALA A 46 5.23 0.33 -24.44
C ALA A 46 5.74 -1.01 -25.01
N LEU A 47 4.89 -2.04 -25.08
CA LEU A 47 5.18 -3.34 -25.68
C LEU A 47 4.97 -3.39 -27.21
N GLY A 48 4.68 -2.25 -27.85
CA GLY A 48 4.47 -2.15 -29.30
C GLY A 48 3.01 -2.17 -29.73
N GLY A 49 2.08 -1.94 -28.79
CA GLY A 49 0.66 -1.70 -29.09
C GLY A 49 0.43 -0.40 -29.87
N ASP A 50 -0.80 -0.23 -30.35
CA ASP A 50 -1.22 0.95 -31.11
C ASP A 50 -1.08 2.26 -30.31
N GLU A 51 -0.60 3.34 -30.94
CA GLU A 51 -0.37 4.67 -30.33
C GLU A 51 -1.61 5.23 -29.63
N ARG A 52 -2.82 4.89 -30.12
CA ARG A 52 -4.08 5.30 -29.48
C ARG A 52 -4.19 4.90 -28.01
N TYR A 53 -3.51 3.82 -27.59
CA TYR A 53 -3.53 3.39 -26.19
C TYR A 53 -2.73 4.33 -25.29
N CYS A 54 -1.71 4.99 -25.83
CA CYS A 54 -1.02 6.07 -25.13
C CYS A 54 -1.97 7.26 -24.88
N GLU A 55 -2.72 7.69 -25.91
CA GLU A 55 -3.70 8.77 -25.80
C GLU A 55 -4.83 8.44 -24.82
N LEU A 56 -5.35 7.21 -24.89
CA LEU A 56 -6.40 6.72 -23.98
C LEU A 56 -5.90 6.65 -22.53
N ALA A 57 -4.67 6.18 -22.31
CA ALA A 57 -4.05 6.17 -20.99
C ALA A 57 -4.00 7.58 -20.39
N ARG A 58 -3.55 8.56 -21.17
CA ARG A 58 -3.51 9.96 -20.73
C ARG A 58 -4.89 10.50 -20.39
N LYS A 59 -5.86 10.25 -21.27
CA LYS A 59 -7.25 10.70 -21.06
C LYS A 59 -7.83 10.12 -19.79
N HIS A 60 -7.70 8.81 -19.57
CA HIS A 60 -8.34 8.16 -18.43
C HIS A 60 -7.62 8.40 -17.12
N TRP A 61 -6.30 8.57 -17.09
CA TRP A 61 -5.62 9.06 -15.90
C TRP A 61 -6.24 10.39 -15.43
N GLU A 62 -6.34 11.39 -16.32
CA GLU A 62 -6.90 12.69 -15.95
C GLU A 62 -8.38 12.62 -15.54
N ALA A 63 -9.17 11.82 -16.26
CA ALA A 63 -10.59 11.68 -15.98
C ALA A 63 -10.86 10.98 -14.64
N VAL A 64 -10.11 9.92 -14.32
CA VAL A 64 -10.20 9.23 -13.02
C VAL A 64 -9.72 10.15 -11.90
N THR A 65 -8.56 10.81 -12.06
CA THR A 65 -8.05 11.77 -11.07
C THR A 65 -9.08 12.86 -10.78
N TRP A 66 -9.73 13.42 -11.81
CA TRP A 66 -10.78 14.41 -11.63
C TRP A 66 -12.01 13.84 -10.94
N GLN A 67 -12.55 12.71 -11.42
CA GLN A 67 -13.79 12.13 -10.89
C GLN A 67 -13.67 11.74 -9.41
N TRP A 68 -12.55 11.14 -8.97
CA TRP A 68 -12.33 10.83 -7.56
C TRP A 68 -11.88 12.03 -6.72
N THR A 69 -11.46 13.14 -7.35
CA THR A 69 -11.33 14.42 -6.63
C THR A 69 -12.71 14.95 -6.23
N GLU A 70 -13.72 14.81 -7.10
CA GLU A 70 -15.09 15.23 -6.79
C GLU A 70 -15.73 14.37 -5.69
N TYR A 71 -15.42 13.08 -5.61
CA TYR A 71 -15.86 12.23 -4.49
C TYR A 71 -15.06 12.45 -3.20
N GLY A 72 -13.83 12.96 -3.30
CA GLY A 72 -12.99 13.35 -2.16
C GLY A 72 -11.87 12.37 -1.78
N GLN A 73 -11.79 11.19 -2.41
CA GLN A 73 -10.69 10.24 -2.18
C GLN A 73 -9.37 10.72 -2.79
N ILE A 74 -9.39 11.56 -3.83
CA ILE A 74 -8.18 12.17 -4.38
C ILE A 74 -8.02 13.60 -3.88
N HIS A 75 -6.81 13.94 -3.45
CA HIS A 75 -6.41 15.27 -3.03
C HIS A 75 -5.01 15.57 -3.59
N ARG A 76 -4.84 16.73 -4.24
CA ARG A 76 -3.56 17.12 -4.89
C ARG A 76 -3.03 16.05 -5.87
N GLU A 77 -3.96 15.42 -6.61
CA GLU A 77 -3.74 14.38 -7.63
C GLU A 77 -3.21 13.04 -7.10
N PHE A 78 -3.23 12.82 -5.79
CA PHE A 78 -2.87 11.55 -5.15
C PHE A 78 -3.95 11.19 -4.14
N ASP A 79 -4.02 9.93 -3.72
CA ASP A 79 -4.99 9.50 -2.70
C ASP A 79 -4.84 10.35 -1.43
N ALA A 80 -5.97 10.82 -0.91
CA ALA A 80 -6.03 11.68 0.26
C ALA A 80 -5.43 10.96 1.46
N TYR A 81 -5.87 9.72 1.68
CA TYR A 81 -5.21 8.73 2.50
C TYR A 81 -5.79 7.34 2.19
N TYR A 82 -4.94 6.31 2.13
CA TYR A 82 -5.34 4.90 2.16
C TYR A 82 -4.13 4.05 2.57
N ASP A 83 -4.12 2.74 2.33
CA ASP A 83 -2.96 1.91 2.58
C ASP A 83 -2.09 1.67 1.34
N TRP A 84 -0.84 1.30 1.58
CA TRP A 84 0.15 1.14 0.52
C TRP A 84 -0.05 -0.09 -0.37
N MET A 85 -0.92 -1.03 0.01
CA MET A 85 -1.31 -2.13 -0.88
C MET A 85 -2.07 -1.50 -2.07
N HIS A 86 -3.14 -0.77 -1.76
CA HIS A 86 -3.99 -0.13 -2.75
C HIS A 86 -3.32 1.08 -3.44
N HIS A 87 -2.51 1.89 -2.73
CA HIS A 87 -1.68 2.90 -3.40
C HIS A 87 -0.69 2.26 -4.38
N GLY A 88 -0.18 1.07 -4.04
CA GLY A 88 0.74 0.32 -4.90
C GLY A 88 0.08 -0.10 -6.20
N GLU A 89 -1.15 -0.63 -6.12
CA GLU A 89 -1.96 -1.04 -7.27
C GLU A 89 -2.24 0.14 -8.21
N SER A 90 -2.71 1.27 -7.67
CA SER A 90 -2.98 2.48 -8.45
C SER A 90 -1.70 3.10 -9.05
N SER A 91 -0.59 3.03 -8.32
CA SER A 91 0.69 3.62 -8.75
C SER A 91 1.33 2.88 -9.92
N LEU A 92 0.97 1.62 -10.19
CA LEU A 92 1.43 0.90 -11.39
C LEU A 92 1.06 1.68 -12.66
N TYR A 93 -0.14 2.25 -12.70
CA TYR A 93 -0.57 3.09 -13.82
C TYR A 93 0.36 4.28 -13.98
N PHE A 94 0.66 4.98 -12.89
CA PHE A 94 1.57 6.13 -12.91
C PHE A 94 2.97 5.74 -13.40
N TYR A 95 3.51 4.61 -12.93
CA TYR A 95 4.83 4.15 -13.35
C TYR A 95 4.87 3.79 -14.84
N PHE A 96 3.81 3.17 -15.36
CA PHE A 96 3.73 2.81 -16.77
C PHE A 96 3.52 4.02 -17.68
N LEU A 97 2.87 5.08 -17.22
CA LEU A 97 2.86 6.37 -17.93
C LEU A 97 4.29 6.92 -18.10
N GLY A 98 5.12 6.82 -17.06
CA GLY A 98 6.53 7.23 -17.16
C GLY A 98 7.39 6.31 -18.00
N LEU A 99 7.12 5.00 -17.99
CA LEU A 99 7.78 4.04 -18.88
C LEU A 99 7.47 4.31 -20.36
N SER A 100 6.22 4.62 -20.67
CA SER A 100 5.75 4.84 -22.04
C SER A 100 6.13 6.21 -22.60
N GLU A 101 6.07 7.27 -21.79
CA GLU A 101 6.41 8.63 -22.21
C GLU A 101 7.20 9.39 -21.12
N PRO A 102 8.52 9.17 -21.00
CA PRO A 102 9.34 9.71 -19.92
C PRO A 102 9.62 11.22 -20.01
N TYR A 103 9.16 11.90 -21.07
CA TYR A 103 9.47 13.32 -21.30
C TYR A 103 8.32 14.27 -20.93
N VAL A 104 7.21 13.75 -20.40
CA VAL A 104 6.06 14.56 -20.00
C VAL A 104 6.39 15.34 -18.71
N LEU A 105 6.52 16.66 -18.84
CA LEU A 105 6.90 17.54 -17.73
C LEU A 105 5.96 17.43 -16.53
N ARG A 106 4.66 17.28 -16.78
CA ARG A 106 3.65 17.13 -15.71
C ARG A 106 3.88 15.87 -14.88
N ASP A 107 4.28 14.77 -15.49
CA ASP A 107 4.54 13.51 -14.77
C ASP A 107 5.82 13.61 -13.95
N ARG A 108 6.86 14.27 -14.48
CA ARG A 108 8.06 14.59 -13.70
C ARG A 108 7.72 15.43 -12.46
N GLN A 109 6.83 16.41 -12.59
CA GLN A 109 6.36 17.22 -11.46
C GLN A 109 5.53 16.39 -10.47
N ARG A 110 4.66 15.50 -10.96
CA ARG A 110 3.90 14.55 -10.14
C ARG A 110 4.84 13.64 -9.36
N ALA A 111 5.84 13.04 -10.01
CA ALA A 111 6.78 12.13 -9.38
C ALA A 111 7.54 12.81 -8.23
N ALA A 112 8.04 14.03 -8.46
CA ALA A 112 8.70 14.81 -7.42
C ALA A 112 7.75 15.16 -6.26
N ARG A 113 6.52 15.61 -6.56
CA ARG A 113 5.52 16.00 -5.55
C ARG A 113 5.05 14.80 -4.72
N PHE A 114 4.72 13.69 -5.37
CA PHE A 114 4.24 12.48 -4.72
C PHE A 114 5.33 11.86 -3.84
N ALA A 115 6.59 11.83 -4.29
CA ALA A 115 7.71 11.47 -3.42
C ALA A 115 7.87 12.47 -2.25
N GLY A 116 7.59 13.75 -2.46
CA GLY A 116 7.55 14.78 -1.41
C GLY A 116 6.63 14.44 -0.23
N PHE A 117 5.50 13.78 -0.48
CA PHE A 117 4.58 13.32 0.56
C PHE A 117 5.19 12.27 1.50
N TYR A 118 6.24 11.57 1.08
CA TYR A 118 6.86 10.47 1.83
C TYR A 118 8.30 10.73 2.26
N THR A 119 8.92 11.78 1.74
CA THR A 119 10.32 12.14 2.05
C THR A 119 10.45 13.15 3.21
N GLY A 120 9.32 13.66 3.71
CA GLY A 120 9.28 14.73 4.72
C GLY A 120 9.48 16.14 4.16
N GLU A 121 9.50 16.28 2.83
CA GLU A 121 9.63 17.58 2.16
C GLU A 121 8.32 18.37 2.11
N ASP A 122 7.17 17.69 2.16
CA ASP A 122 5.86 18.33 2.11
C ASP A 122 5.27 18.56 3.52
N PRO A 123 5.17 19.81 4.01
CA PRO A 123 4.65 20.10 5.34
C PRO A 123 3.14 19.89 5.48
N GLU A 124 2.39 19.84 4.37
CA GLU A 124 0.94 19.57 4.37
C GLU A 124 0.64 18.05 4.42
N ALA A 125 1.62 17.21 4.10
CA ALA A 125 1.54 15.76 4.16
C ALA A 125 2.65 15.18 5.06
N PRO A 126 2.59 15.36 6.39
CA PRO A 126 3.65 14.94 7.31
C PRO A 126 3.62 13.42 7.59
N ASN A 127 3.65 12.59 6.53
CA ASN A 127 3.61 11.13 6.62
C ASN A 127 4.88 10.55 7.22
N TYR A 128 6.03 11.17 6.96
CA TYR A 128 7.34 10.62 7.30
C TYR A 128 7.99 11.36 8.46
N ASP A 129 8.51 10.61 9.42
CA ASP A 129 9.40 11.10 10.47
C ASP A 129 10.87 10.86 10.05
N PRO A 130 11.63 11.91 9.71
CA PRO A 130 13.02 11.75 9.25
C PRO A 130 14.00 11.40 10.38
N GLN A 131 13.65 11.62 11.65
CA GLN A 131 14.52 11.26 12.78
C GLN A 131 14.43 9.77 13.08
N LEU A 132 13.22 9.23 13.06
CA LEU A 132 12.95 7.81 13.32
C LEU A 132 12.91 6.94 12.06
N ARG A 133 12.96 7.58 10.88
CA ARG A 133 12.88 6.96 9.56
C ARG A 133 11.66 6.03 9.44
N LEU A 134 10.49 6.57 9.75
CA LEU A 134 9.25 5.81 9.76
C LEU A 134 8.09 6.56 9.13
N ILE A 135 7.19 5.84 8.47
CA ILE A 135 5.90 6.36 8.02
C ILE A 135 4.91 6.22 9.19
N ARG A 136 4.22 7.32 9.52
CA ARG A 136 3.58 7.52 10.83
C ARG A 136 2.22 6.81 11.00
N SER A 137 1.68 6.23 9.94
CA SER A 137 0.46 5.42 9.96
C SER A 137 0.45 4.42 8.79
N PRO A 138 -0.18 3.24 8.95
CA PRO A 138 -0.50 2.37 7.81
C PRO A 138 -1.44 3.03 6.80
N ILE A 139 -2.29 3.95 7.26
CA ILE A 139 -3.22 4.72 6.44
C ILE A 139 -2.65 6.13 6.27
N ASN A 140 -2.23 6.49 5.08
CA ASN A 140 -1.46 7.72 4.81
C ASN A 140 -1.71 8.21 3.37
N GLY A 141 -1.29 9.42 3.04
CA GLY A 141 -1.47 9.95 1.68
C GLY A 141 -1.19 11.44 1.58
N SER A 142 -1.79 12.10 0.60
CA SER A 142 -1.56 13.53 0.32
C SER A 142 -2.13 14.48 1.38
N ARG A 143 -2.94 13.98 2.32
CA ARG A 143 -3.39 14.71 3.51
C ARG A 143 -2.57 14.39 4.76
N GLY A 144 -1.52 13.59 4.64
CA GLY A 144 -0.73 13.12 5.77
C GLY A 144 -1.25 11.82 6.39
N PRO A 145 -0.72 11.43 7.55
CA PRO A 145 -1.03 10.16 8.19
C PRO A 145 -2.39 10.21 8.87
N ARG A 146 -3.22 9.19 8.64
CA ARG A 146 -4.51 9.01 9.32
C ARG A 146 -4.25 8.28 10.64
N LEU A 147 -4.13 9.07 11.71
CA LEU A 147 -3.81 8.56 13.07
C LEU A 147 -5.03 8.02 13.82
N GLU A 148 -6.24 8.33 13.32
CA GLU A 148 -7.52 7.86 13.84
C GLU A 148 -8.48 7.71 12.65
N MET A 149 -9.05 6.53 12.48
CA MET A 149 -10.00 6.20 11.42
C MET A 149 -11.43 6.35 11.93
N THR A 150 -12.34 6.78 11.05
CA THR A 150 -13.76 6.99 11.35
C THR A 150 -14.61 5.79 10.87
N PRO A 151 -15.88 5.70 11.29
CA PRO A 151 -16.83 4.77 10.70
C PRO A 151 -16.99 4.92 9.19
N GLU A 152 -16.88 6.14 8.68
CA GLU A 152 -17.00 6.44 7.25
C GLU A 152 -15.82 5.86 6.46
N ASP A 153 -14.59 5.99 6.98
CA ASP A 153 -13.37 5.48 6.33
C ASP A 153 -13.50 3.98 5.97
N TRP A 154 -14.16 3.20 6.82
CA TRP A 154 -14.33 1.74 6.67
C TRP A 154 -15.66 1.30 6.05
N SER A 155 -16.53 2.26 5.68
CA SER A 155 -17.92 1.97 5.33
C SER A 155 -18.07 1.04 4.13
N THR A 156 -17.17 1.12 3.15
CA THR A 156 -17.15 0.27 1.95
C THR A 156 -16.60 -1.13 2.22
N HIS A 157 -15.76 -1.31 3.25
CA HIS A 157 -15.15 -2.60 3.59
C HIS A 157 -15.98 -3.48 4.51
N ARG A 158 -16.94 -2.91 5.26
CA ARG A 158 -17.68 -3.64 6.31
C ARG A 158 -18.24 -4.97 5.79
N TRP A 159 -18.86 -4.97 4.61
CA TRP A 159 -19.44 -6.20 4.06
C TRP A 159 -18.38 -7.25 3.65
N VAL A 160 -17.22 -6.81 3.14
CA VAL A 160 -16.11 -7.71 2.76
C VAL A 160 -15.47 -8.31 4.00
N LEU A 161 -15.21 -7.49 5.01
CA LEU A 161 -14.51 -7.93 6.22
C LEU A 161 -15.38 -8.79 7.15
N SER A 162 -16.70 -8.84 6.92
CA SER A 162 -17.60 -9.84 7.51
C SER A 162 -17.38 -11.26 6.97
N TYR A 163 -16.67 -11.46 5.85
CA TYR A 163 -16.41 -12.81 5.36
C TYR A 163 -15.45 -13.56 6.29
N PRO A 164 -15.74 -14.84 6.65
CA PRO A 164 -14.92 -15.60 7.59
C PRO A 164 -13.43 -15.74 7.23
N ALA A 165 -13.08 -15.59 5.94
CA ALA A 165 -11.71 -15.69 5.45
C ALA A 165 -10.77 -14.60 6.01
N PHE A 166 -11.29 -13.40 6.31
CA PHE A 166 -10.51 -12.28 6.83
C PHE A 166 -10.27 -12.41 8.34
N GLY A 167 -11.29 -12.86 9.07
CA GLY A 167 -11.26 -12.90 10.53
C GLY A 167 -11.25 -11.50 11.18
N ILE A 168 -11.12 -11.47 12.50
CA ILE A 168 -11.01 -10.23 13.28
C ILE A 168 -9.55 -9.78 13.44
N PRO A 169 -9.25 -8.47 13.57
CA PRO A 169 -7.88 -7.95 13.66
C PRO A 169 -7.17 -8.24 14.99
N PHE A 170 -7.91 -8.53 16.08
CA PHE A 170 -7.37 -9.01 17.35
C PHE A 170 -8.32 -10.02 18.02
N GLU A 171 -7.78 -11.01 18.73
CA GLU A 171 -8.57 -12.09 19.39
C GLU A 171 -9.14 -11.67 20.74
N ASP A 172 -8.55 -10.64 21.35
CA ASP A 172 -8.81 -10.19 22.71
C ASP A 172 -9.79 -9.00 22.78
N ILE A 173 -10.52 -8.70 21.69
CA ILE A 173 -11.47 -7.57 21.66
C ILE A 173 -12.70 -7.91 22.53
N PRO A 174 -12.95 -7.19 23.64
CA PRO A 174 -14.03 -7.55 24.55
C PRO A 174 -15.41 -7.43 23.88
N GLY A 175 -16.17 -8.52 23.89
CA GLY A 175 -17.54 -8.55 23.35
C GLY A 175 -17.63 -8.68 21.83
N VAL A 176 -16.53 -8.99 21.14
CA VAL A 176 -16.52 -9.36 19.72
C VAL A 176 -16.33 -10.87 19.60
N PRO A 177 -17.22 -11.60 18.92
CA PRO A 177 -17.02 -13.03 18.69
C PRO A 177 -15.85 -13.25 17.72
N GLY A 178 -14.98 -14.21 18.05
CA GLY A 178 -13.93 -14.70 17.15
C GLY A 178 -14.24 -16.09 16.62
N PRO A 179 -13.52 -16.58 15.59
CA PRO A 179 -12.37 -15.95 14.91
C PRO A 179 -12.75 -14.95 13.81
N ALA A 180 -14.04 -14.86 13.45
CA ALA A 180 -14.59 -13.88 12.52
C ALA A 180 -15.80 -13.19 13.18
N ALA A 181 -16.06 -11.95 12.77
CA ALA A 181 -17.15 -11.14 13.31
C ALA A 181 -17.95 -10.51 12.18
N ASP A 182 -19.22 -10.20 12.46
CA ASP A 182 -20.04 -9.44 11.53
C ASP A 182 -19.76 -7.95 11.71
N TRP A 183 -19.02 -7.37 10.76
CA TRP A 183 -18.72 -5.94 10.72
C TRP A 183 -19.96 -5.11 10.34
N LEU A 184 -21.06 -5.71 9.88
CA LEU A 184 -22.32 -4.99 9.62
C LEU A 184 -23.12 -4.72 10.90
N ASP A 185 -22.83 -5.40 12.00
CA ASP A 185 -23.34 -5.04 13.32
C ASP A 185 -22.59 -3.80 13.85
N ASP A 186 -23.31 -2.70 14.09
CA ASP A 186 -22.71 -1.43 14.51
C ASP A 186 -22.01 -1.50 15.88
N ALA A 187 -22.51 -2.31 16.82
CA ALA A 187 -21.91 -2.46 18.14
C ALA A 187 -20.63 -3.29 18.08
N VAL A 188 -20.58 -4.31 17.22
CA VAL A 188 -19.38 -5.10 16.94
C VAL A 188 -18.35 -4.23 16.22
N PHE A 189 -18.74 -3.55 15.14
CA PHE A 189 -17.86 -2.69 14.38
C PHE A 189 -17.25 -1.56 15.22
N ALA A 190 -18.04 -0.89 16.07
CA ALA A 190 -17.53 0.15 16.95
C ALA A 190 -16.41 -0.34 17.89
N ARG A 191 -16.50 -1.60 18.37
CA ARG A 191 -15.45 -2.23 19.20
C ARG A 191 -14.20 -2.56 18.39
N ILE A 192 -14.39 -3.08 17.18
CA ILE A 192 -13.29 -3.37 16.25
C ILE A 192 -12.53 -2.09 15.88
N LEU A 193 -13.26 -1.05 15.45
CA LEU A 193 -12.69 0.24 15.08
C LEU A 193 -11.92 0.88 16.25
N ALA A 194 -12.49 0.84 17.47
CA ALA A 194 -11.81 1.33 18.66
C ALA A 194 -10.48 0.60 18.93
N ALA A 195 -10.45 -0.74 18.76
CA ALA A 195 -9.23 -1.52 18.91
C ALA A 195 -8.20 -1.19 17.81
N MET A 196 -8.63 -1.06 16.56
CA MET A 196 -7.75 -0.66 15.44
C MET A 196 -7.16 0.74 15.66
N ASN A 197 -7.96 1.72 16.09
CA ASN A 197 -7.47 3.07 16.40
C ASN A 197 -6.47 3.10 17.56
N ALA A 198 -6.72 2.29 18.60
CA ALA A 198 -5.81 2.21 19.74
C ALA A 198 -4.45 1.60 19.37
N ARG A 199 -4.47 0.53 18.57
CA ARG A 199 -3.33 -0.38 18.40
C ARG A 199 -2.63 -0.32 17.04
N MET A 200 -3.35 0.04 15.98
CA MET A 200 -2.93 -0.16 14.59
C MET A 200 -2.82 1.14 13.78
N ALA A 201 -3.62 2.16 14.10
CA ALA A 201 -3.68 3.41 13.32
C ALA A 201 -2.43 4.30 13.43
N ARG A 202 -1.50 4.01 14.34
CA ARG A 202 -0.37 4.88 14.65
C ARG A 202 0.92 4.10 14.62
N GLY A 203 1.91 4.66 13.94
CA GLY A 203 3.20 4.03 13.73
C GLY A 203 3.31 3.40 12.35
N ASP A 204 4.39 2.66 12.18
CA ASP A 204 4.82 2.14 10.89
C ASP A 204 4.60 0.63 10.79
N VAL A 205 4.37 0.16 9.57
CA VAL A 205 4.15 -1.24 9.23
C VAL A 205 4.95 -1.59 7.98
N PRO A 206 5.40 -2.85 7.81
CA PRO A 206 6.19 -3.24 6.65
C PRO A 206 5.50 -2.98 5.30
N LEU A 207 4.17 -2.94 5.26
CA LEU A 207 3.41 -2.56 4.05
C LEU A 207 3.90 -1.22 3.45
N ASN A 208 4.26 -0.26 4.30
CA ASN A 208 4.74 1.05 3.87
C ASN A 208 6.09 0.99 3.12
N LEU A 209 6.80 -0.15 3.11
CA LEU A 209 7.98 -0.35 2.25
C LEU A 209 7.64 -0.22 0.75
N LEU A 210 6.39 -0.44 0.35
CA LEU A 210 5.93 -0.22 -1.03
C LEU A 210 6.10 1.26 -1.48
N ALA A 211 6.13 2.21 -0.53
CA ALA A 211 6.42 3.62 -0.80
C ALA A 211 7.76 3.85 -1.50
N THR A 212 8.70 2.93 -1.33
CA THR A 212 10.01 3.00 -2.00
C THR A 212 9.90 3.01 -3.52
N SER A 213 8.85 2.41 -4.11
CA SER A 213 8.64 2.43 -5.56
C SER A 213 8.32 3.83 -6.05
N LEU A 214 7.50 4.58 -5.30
CA LEU A 214 7.12 5.95 -5.65
C LEU A 214 8.33 6.89 -5.59
N VAL A 215 9.15 6.74 -4.55
CA VAL A 215 10.38 7.54 -4.39
C VAL A 215 11.45 7.14 -5.41
N THR A 216 11.58 5.84 -5.71
CA THR A 216 12.46 5.34 -6.79
C THR A 216 12.02 5.90 -8.14
N HIS A 217 10.72 5.99 -8.40
CA HIS A 217 10.20 6.57 -9.64
C HIS A 217 10.58 8.06 -9.79
N ALA A 218 10.54 8.83 -8.70
CA ALA A 218 11.05 10.20 -8.70
C ALA A 218 12.55 10.27 -9.01
N TYR A 219 13.36 9.34 -8.47
CA TYR A 219 14.78 9.22 -8.85
C TYR A 219 14.96 8.96 -10.34
N LEU A 220 14.19 8.04 -10.94
CA LEU A 220 14.31 7.70 -12.36
C LEU A 220 14.02 8.90 -13.28
N TYR A 221 13.11 9.80 -12.88
CA TYR A 221 12.82 11.03 -13.63
C TYR A 221 13.86 12.14 -13.45
N THR A 222 14.45 12.24 -12.26
CA THR A 222 15.19 13.45 -11.84
C THR A 222 16.70 13.24 -11.75
N GLY A 223 17.13 12.01 -11.43
CA GLY A 223 18.51 11.68 -11.08
C GLY A 223 18.98 12.26 -9.74
N GLU A 224 18.08 12.82 -8.92
CA GLU A 224 18.46 13.49 -7.67
C GLU A 224 18.77 12.47 -6.56
N ALA A 225 20.00 12.51 -6.03
CA ALA A 225 20.49 11.54 -5.06
C ALA A 225 19.64 11.40 -3.79
N LYS A 226 18.96 12.49 -3.37
CA LYS A 226 18.08 12.50 -2.19
C LYS A 226 17.01 11.40 -2.22
N TYR A 227 16.47 11.08 -3.39
CA TYR A 227 15.45 10.05 -3.54
C TYR A 227 16.03 8.64 -3.36
N ARG A 228 17.20 8.39 -3.96
CA ARG A 228 17.93 7.14 -3.73
C ARG A 228 18.28 6.98 -2.26
N ASP A 229 18.86 8.02 -1.66
CA ASP A 229 19.34 7.97 -0.28
C ASP A 229 18.17 7.71 0.69
N TRP A 230 17.01 8.32 0.47
CA TRP A 230 15.79 8.04 1.24
C TRP A 230 15.36 6.56 1.15
N VAL A 231 15.35 5.97 -0.06
CA VAL A 231 14.96 4.56 -0.25
C VAL A 231 15.89 3.62 0.51
N LEU A 232 17.20 3.86 0.43
CA LEU A 232 18.21 3.06 1.12
C LEU A 232 18.10 3.21 2.63
N GLU A 233 17.99 4.44 3.15
CA GLU A 233 17.87 4.70 4.58
C GLU A 233 16.59 4.10 5.18
N TYR A 234 15.48 4.14 4.45
CA TYR A 234 14.21 3.60 4.90
C TYR A 234 14.23 2.06 4.91
N LEU A 235 14.77 1.42 3.88
CA LEU A 235 14.98 -0.03 3.85
C LEU A 235 15.92 -0.49 4.98
N ASP A 236 17.02 0.23 5.20
CA ASP A 236 17.98 -0.11 6.26
C ASP A 236 17.39 0.08 7.66
N ALA A 237 16.47 1.03 7.85
CA ALA A 237 15.72 1.15 9.10
C ALA A 237 14.88 -0.11 9.38
N TRP A 238 14.23 -0.67 8.36
CA TRP A 238 13.49 -1.93 8.47
C TRP A 238 14.38 -3.15 8.69
N LYS A 239 15.57 -3.20 8.07
CA LYS A 239 16.58 -4.22 8.38
C LYS A 239 17.03 -4.16 9.84
N GLY A 240 17.26 -2.95 10.37
CA GLY A 240 17.60 -2.73 11.78
C GLY A 240 16.51 -3.25 12.71
N ARG A 241 15.24 -2.91 12.44
CA ARG A 241 14.08 -3.39 13.20
C ARG A 241 13.95 -4.91 13.16
N ALA A 242 14.22 -5.54 12.02
CA ALA A 242 14.23 -7.00 11.91
C ALA A 242 15.36 -7.61 12.76
N ALA A 243 16.57 -7.04 12.74
CA ALA A 243 17.68 -7.49 13.55
C ALA A 243 17.38 -7.39 15.07
N ASP A 244 16.75 -6.29 15.50
CA ASP A 244 16.31 -6.09 16.88
C ASP A 244 15.18 -7.07 17.30
N ASN A 245 14.47 -7.65 16.33
CA ASN A 245 13.39 -8.63 16.52
C ASN A 245 13.83 -10.06 16.16
N GLY A 246 15.10 -10.40 16.39
CA GLY A 246 15.60 -11.77 16.21
C GLY A 246 15.68 -12.23 14.75
N GLY A 247 15.75 -11.30 13.80
CA GLY A 247 15.83 -11.54 12.37
C GLY A 247 14.48 -11.53 11.64
N LEU A 248 13.36 -11.58 12.37
CA LEU A 248 12.02 -11.49 11.80
C LEU A 248 11.57 -10.04 11.68
N LEU A 249 10.92 -9.69 10.57
CA LEU A 249 10.31 -8.38 10.40
C LEU A 249 9.18 -8.19 11.44
N PRO A 250 9.31 -7.23 12.38
CA PRO A 250 8.17 -6.83 13.18
C PRO A 250 7.13 -6.20 12.25
N ASP A 251 5.86 -6.52 12.44
CA ASP A 251 4.80 -5.97 11.58
C ASP A 251 4.20 -4.66 12.10
N ASN A 252 4.69 -4.17 13.24
CA ASN A 252 4.28 -2.89 13.82
C ASN A 252 5.39 -2.23 14.64
N VAL A 253 5.55 -0.92 14.44
CA VAL A 253 6.47 -0.05 15.19
C VAL A 253 5.72 1.21 15.60
N GLY A 254 5.66 1.53 16.88
CA GLY A 254 4.88 2.67 17.35
C GLY A 254 5.53 4.04 17.10
N PRO A 255 4.84 5.13 17.45
CA PRO A 255 5.29 6.50 17.19
C PRO A 255 6.66 6.88 17.79
N SER A 256 7.13 6.15 18.80
CA SER A 256 8.47 6.37 19.38
C SER A 256 9.59 5.58 18.70
N GLY A 257 9.27 4.78 17.68
CA GLY A 257 10.19 3.85 17.05
C GLY A 257 10.34 2.51 17.77
N ARG A 258 9.61 2.28 18.87
CA ARG A 258 9.61 1.00 19.59
C ARG A 258 8.69 -0.03 18.94
N ILE A 259 9.21 -1.23 18.71
CA ILE A 259 8.45 -2.40 18.25
C ILE A 259 7.37 -2.75 19.27
N GLY A 260 6.15 -3.03 18.82
CA GLY A 260 5.06 -3.46 19.70
C GLY A 260 4.50 -2.39 20.65
N GLU A 261 4.88 -1.11 20.51
CA GLU A 261 4.52 -0.05 21.45
C GLU A 261 3.01 0.12 21.62
N CYS A 262 2.24 -0.03 20.54
CA CYS A 262 0.78 0.06 20.58
C CYS A 262 0.10 -1.32 20.69
N MET A 263 0.87 -2.39 20.86
CA MET A 263 0.43 -3.79 20.84
C MET A 263 0.84 -4.55 22.11
N ASP A 264 0.95 -3.86 23.25
CA ASP A 264 1.37 -4.45 24.53
C ASP A 264 2.69 -5.24 24.45
N GLY A 265 3.62 -4.78 23.60
CA GLY A 265 4.92 -5.39 23.35
C GLY A 265 4.92 -6.51 22.31
N LYS A 266 3.78 -6.88 21.70
CA LYS A 266 3.73 -7.85 20.60
C LYS A 266 4.32 -7.23 19.33
N TRP A 267 5.34 -7.88 18.77
CA TRP A 267 5.97 -7.49 17.50
C TRP A 267 5.11 -7.82 16.27
N TRP A 268 4.01 -8.55 16.46
CA TRP A 268 3.04 -8.94 15.44
C TRP A 268 1.65 -8.33 15.71
N GLY A 269 0.77 -8.35 14.70
CA GLY A 269 -0.63 -7.92 14.78
C GLY A 269 -0.91 -6.59 14.07
N GLY A 270 0.08 -6.00 13.41
CA GLY A 270 -0.03 -4.79 12.59
C GLY A 270 -0.87 -4.96 11.32
N TYR A 271 -1.17 -3.84 10.69
CA TYR A 271 -1.96 -3.77 9.46
C TYR A 271 -1.23 -4.44 8.30
N TYR A 272 -1.89 -5.38 7.60
CA TYR A 272 -1.25 -6.25 6.59
C TYR A 272 0.00 -6.98 7.12
N GLY A 273 -0.01 -7.28 8.41
CA GLY A 273 1.07 -8.00 9.08
C GLY A 273 0.89 -9.51 9.07
N TRP A 274 1.55 -10.16 10.02
CA TRP A 274 1.53 -11.62 10.17
C TRP A 274 0.16 -12.18 10.51
N ARG A 275 -0.82 -11.37 10.91
CA ARG A 275 -2.13 -11.88 11.32
C ARG A 275 -3.28 -11.50 10.38
N TRP A 276 -3.40 -10.23 10.04
CA TRP A 276 -4.61 -9.68 9.40
C TRP A 276 -4.24 -8.56 8.40
N PRO A 277 -4.96 -8.40 7.27
CA PRO A 277 -6.05 -9.28 6.79
C PRO A 277 -5.53 -10.48 5.99
N HIS A 278 -4.40 -10.32 5.31
CA HIS A 278 -3.93 -11.25 4.26
C HIS A 278 -2.72 -12.11 4.65
N ASN A 279 -2.40 -12.23 5.94
CA ASN A 279 -1.23 -12.97 6.44
C ASN A 279 0.12 -12.37 5.97
N GLY A 280 1.25 -13.01 6.32
CA GLY A 280 2.59 -12.51 6.03
C GLY A 280 2.96 -12.37 4.55
N THR A 281 2.11 -12.81 3.61
CA THR A 281 2.36 -12.70 2.16
C THR A 281 2.63 -11.26 1.73
N VAL A 282 1.80 -10.31 2.16
CA VAL A 282 1.92 -8.92 1.70
C VAL A 282 3.15 -8.22 2.29
N LEU A 283 3.49 -8.57 3.54
CA LEU A 283 4.74 -8.13 4.17
C LEU A 283 5.96 -8.62 3.37
N MET A 284 5.91 -9.86 2.87
CA MET A 284 6.96 -10.44 2.02
C MET A 284 7.09 -9.73 0.67
N GLU A 285 5.96 -9.40 0.05
CA GLU A 285 5.92 -8.63 -1.19
C GLU A 285 6.53 -7.24 -0.98
N ALA A 286 6.13 -6.54 0.08
CA ALA A 286 6.63 -5.20 0.40
C ALA A 286 8.16 -5.19 0.64
N ALA A 287 8.67 -6.16 1.42
CA ALA A 287 10.11 -6.32 1.64
C ALA A 287 10.87 -6.64 0.34
N THR A 288 10.29 -7.48 -0.53
CA THR A 288 10.88 -7.84 -1.82
C THR A 288 10.94 -6.63 -2.75
N VAL A 289 9.84 -5.88 -2.88
CA VAL A 289 9.74 -4.67 -3.71
C VAL A 289 10.76 -3.62 -3.27
N ALA A 290 10.85 -3.33 -1.96
CA ALA A 290 11.84 -2.38 -1.47
C ALA A 290 13.28 -2.83 -1.71
N GLY A 291 13.57 -4.13 -1.53
CA GLY A 291 14.87 -4.70 -1.87
C GLY A 291 15.20 -4.61 -3.36
N MET A 292 14.22 -4.85 -4.24
CA MET A 292 14.36 -4.72 -5.69
C MET A 292 14.61 -3.27 -6.11
N ASN A 293 13.90 -2.31 -5.52
CA ASN A 293 14.12 -0.88 -5.75
C ASN A 293 15.54 -0.48 -5.36
N ALA A 294 15.99 -0.87 -4.17
CA ALA A 294 17.35 -0.58 -3.71
C ALA A 294 18.42 -1.27 -4.58
N MET A 295 18.19 -2.51 -5.02
CA MET A 295 19.06 -3.20 -5.97
C MET A 295 19.11 -2.50 -7.33
N LEU A 296 17.97 -2.03 -7.85
CA LEU A 296 17.91 -1.27 -9.11
C LEU A 296 18.75 0.01 -9.03
N LEU A 297 18.70 0.70 -7.89
CA LEU A 297 19.37 1.98 -7.67
C LEU A 297 20.89 1.87 -7.46
N THR A 298 21.39 0.72 -7.02
CA THR A 298 22.78 0.53 -6.59
C THR A 298 23.55 -0.54 -7.37
N GLY A 299 22.83 -1.50 -7.95
CA GLY A 299 23.39 -2.73 -8.52
C GLY A 299 23.75 -3.82 -7.49
N ASP A 300 23.51 -3.60 -6.19
CA ASP A 300 23.89 -4.56 -5.14
C ASP A 300 22.76 -5.56 -4.84
N PRO A 301 22.94 -6.88 -5.13
CA PRO A 301 21.94 -7.90 -4.81
C PRO A 301 21.75 -8.16 -3.31
N GLY A 302 22.62 -7.64 -2.44
CA GLY A 302 22.49 -7.71 -0.97
C GLY A 302 21.29 -6.93 -0.43
N HIS A 303 20.71 -6.00 -1.22
CA HIS A 303 19.48 -5.31 -0.81
C HIS A 303 18.26 -6.25 -0.69
N LEU A 304 18.30 -7.45 -1.28
CA LEU A 304 17.25 -8.46 -1.18
C LEU A 304 17.35 -9.33 0.08
N ASP A 305 18.39 -9.17 0.90
CA ASP A 305 18.67 -10.09 2.02
C ASP A 305 17.60 -10.05 3.10
N LEU A 306 16.94 -8.90 3.30
CA LEU A 306 15.80 -8.80 4.23
C LEU A 306 14.68 -9.77 3.84
N ALA A 307 14.27 -9.73 2.57
CA ALA A 307 13.21 -10.59 2.04
C ALA A 307 13.63 -12.07 2.05
N ARG A 308 14.87 -12.37 1.62
CA ARG A 308 15.41 -13.74 1.65
C ARG A 308 15.39 -14.33 3.06
N ALA A 309 15.86 -13.58 4.06
CA ALA A 309 15.91 -14.05 5.44
C ALA A 309 14.52 -14.41 5.99
N GLN A 310 13.50 -13.64 5.64
CA GLN A 310 12.13 -13.98 6.04
C GLN A 310 11.64 -15.26 5.33
N LEU A 311 11.88 -15.40 4.01
CA LEU A 311 11.49 -16.60 3.25
C LEU A 311 12.18 -17.85 3.80
N ASP A 312 13.49 -17.75 4.09
CA ASP A 312 14.27 -18.85 4.68
C ASP A 312 13.70 -19.25 6.05
N HIS A 313 13.33 -18.28 6.89
CA HIS A 313 12.70 -18.56 8.18
C HIS A 313 11.36 -19.29 8.03
N LEU A 314 10.48 -18.83 7.14
CA LEU A 314 9.20 -19.51 6.88
C LEU A 314 9.40 -20.92 6.31
N TRP A 315 10.41 -21.08 5.47
CA TRP A 315 10.79 -22.38 4.92
C TRP A 315 11.29 -23.34 6.00
N ASP A 316 12.03 -22.86 7.00
CA ASP A 316 12.48 -23.69 8.13
C ASP A 316 11.31 -24.16 9.01
N LEU A 317 10.21 -23.40 9.05
CA LEU A 317 8.98 -23.78 9.74
C LEU A 317 8.05 -24.68 8.92
N ARG A 318 8.43 -25.08 7.70
CA ARG A 318 7.60 -25.92 6.83
C ARG A 318 7.24 -27.25 7.50
N ARG A 319 6.04 -27.74 7.20
CA ARG A 319 5.54 -29.03 7.67
C ARG A 319 4.74 -29.74 6.59
N GLU A 320 4.70 -31.06 6.65
CA GLU A 320 3.80 -31.86 5.81
C GLU A 320 2.39 -31.83 6.41
N THR A 321 1.38 -31.47 5.61
CA THR A 321 -0.04 -31.47 5.98
C THR A 321 -0.81 -32.11 4.83
N GLU A 322 -1.57 -33.18 5.10
CA GLU A 322 -2.35 -33.91 4.08
C GLU A 322 -1.53 -34.38 2.85
N GLY A 323 -0.24 -34.65 3.04
CA GLY A 323 0.68 -35.08 1.96
C GLY A 323 1.26 -33.93 1.14
N GLU A 324 0.96 -32.68 1.50
CA GLU A 324 1.53 -31.49 0.89
C GLU A 324 2.51 -30.79 1.84
N LEU A 325 3.57 -30.22 1.28
CA LEU A 325 4.52 -29.40 2.03
C LEU A 325 3.96 -27.99 2.17
N CYS A 326 3.67 -27.55 3.39
CA CYS A 326 3.09 -26.25 3.68
C CYS A 326 4.04 -25.40 4.55
N VAL A 327 4.05 -24.09 4.33
CA VAL A 327 4.73 -23.10 5.20
C VAL A 327 3.68 -22.32 5.99
N PRO A 328 3.92 -22.01 7.28
CA PRO A 328 3.02 -21.13 8.02
C PRO A 328 3.14 -19.70 7.49
N LEU A 329 2.01 -19.01 7.36
CA LEU A 329 1.96 -17.61 6.93
C LEU A 329 1.30 -16.70 7.96
N ARG A 330 0.73 -17.27 9.04
CA ARG A 330 0.08 -16.52 10.11
C ARG A 330 0.75 -16.73 11.45
N HIS A 331 0.80 -15.68 12.28
CA HIS A 331 1.15 -15.73 13.70
C HIS A 331 -0.05 -15.28 14.53
N THR A 332 -0.36 -16.01 15.61
CA THR A 332 -1.46 -15.68 16.54
C THR A 332 -0.97 -15.73 17.99
N ASP A 333 -1.87 -15.49 18.95
CA ASP A 333 -1.53 -15.61 20.38
C ASP A 333 -1.15 -17.05 20.79
N ALA A 334 -1.52 -18.04 19.97
CA ALA A 334 -1.19 -19.45 20.21
C ALA A 334 0.21 -19.87 19.71
N GLY A 335 0.94 -18.98 19.04
CA GLY A 335 2.19 -19.28 18.35
C GLY A 335 1.96 -19.54 16.86
#